data_AF-A0A182Y554-F1
#
_entry.id   AF-A0A182Y554-F1
#
_cell.length_a   1.000
_cell.length_b   1.000
_cell.length_c   1.000
_cell.angle_alpha   90.00
_cell.angle_beta   90.00
_cell.angle_gamma   90.00
#
_symmetry.space_group_name_H-M   'P 1'
#
loop_
_entity.id
_entity.type
_entity.pdbx_description
1 polymer ?
#
loop_
_entity_poly.entity_id
_entity_poly.type
_entity_poly.pdbx_seq_one_letter_code
_entity_poly.pdbx_strand_id
1 'polypeptide(L)'
;MTFAWHAVRRSFELEQTAPQEKIHLITDCMHVTSEEGEFSFVKLPPVRSTSKHGAHWMSPGELSPELSTDGVANGSLDPDTLPDAASVCGVYFVANPDQTIEVTMKQVNVECRTGGLMAFVDGWELNGQYFPGERDHEKPLELRVQEFCAEQTGGPWPVKTGSAASNAWVFRSSQNAALVQYRIPERGSFVLSARFHHNPKPCNIMAEGLAPYYMLRNYGQRRNCTLTALFPAVVSVIALEVGEINESVRYCERVRVDDKLEIGGSVGLDPSYQLTRASTICGRSRGRMDLDQTILCGTTSVRLISSGRFTNQAMVTMRMADESDLRLATVICEM
;
A
#
# COMPACT_ATOMS: atom_id res chain seq x y z
N MET A 1 18.89 3.48 -72.11
CA MET A 1 18.03 3.88 -70.97
C MET A 1 18.26 2.83 -69.88
N THR A 2 19.38 2.78 -69.17
CA THR A 2 19.96 3.71 -68.16
C THR A 2 18.98 4.19 -67.09
N PHE A 3 19.51 4.23 -65.87
CA PHE A 3 18.96 4.59 -64.56
C PHE A 3 18.30 3.47 -63.75
N ALA A 4 18.58 3.31 -62.45
CA ALA A 4 19.71 3.65 -61.59
C ALA A 4 19.37 3.06 -60.23
N TRP A 5 20.35 2.53 -59.52
CA TRP A 5 20.22 2.16 -58.11
C TRP A 5 19.91 3.41 -57.29
N HIS A 6 18.79 3.41 -56.56
CA HIS A 6 18.51 4.43 -55.56
C HIS A 6 18.65 3.86 -54.13
N ALA A 7 19.79 4.25 -53.55
CA ALA A 7 19.99 4.71 -52.19
C ALA A 7 19.67 3.76 -51.02
N VAL A 8 20.76 3.24 -50.46
CA VAL A 8 20.95 2.96 -49.04
C VAL A 8 20.23 4.02 -48.18
N ARG A 9 19.18 3.61 -47.47
CA ARG A 9 18.62 4.43 -46.38
C ARG A 9 19.64 4.45 -45.25
N ARG A 10 20.08 5.67 -44.93
CA ARG A 10 20.99 5.99 -43.84
C ARG A 10 20.43 5.46 -42.51
N SER A 11 21.22 4.63 -41.85
CA SER A 11 21.16 4.42 -40.42
C SER A 11 21.55 5.73 -39.73
N PHE A 12 20.59 6.52 -39.25
CA PHE A 12 20.72 7.46 -38.13
C PHE A 12 19.42 8.29 -38.02
N GLU A 13 18.41 7.69 -37.41
CA GLU A 13 17.35 8.40 -36.67
C GLU A 13 16.94 7.41 -35.56
N LEU A 14 17.92 7.13 -34.69
CA LEU A 14 17.62 6.70 -33.34
C LEU A 14 16.97 7.93 -32.70
N GLU A 15 15.65 7.99 -32.75
CA GLU A 15 14.88 8.89 -31.91
C GLU A 15 15.13 8.41 -30.47
N GLN A 16 16.18 8.98 -29.86
CA GLN A 16 16.45 8.93 -28.44
C GLN A 16 15.35 9.73 -27.73
N THR A 17 14.14 9.20 -27.69
CA THR A 17 13.30 9.37 -26.52
C THR A 17 13.70 8.26 -25.56
N ALA A 18 14.86 8.43 -24.90
CA ALA A 18 15.02 7.81 -23.61
C ALA A 18 13.81 8.28 -22.79
N PRO A 19 13.02 7.37 -22.18
CA PRO A 19 11.95 7.81 -21.29
C PRO A 19 12.61 8.71 -20.25
N GLN A 20 12.16 9.97 -20.15
CA GLN A 20 12.54 10.81 -19.02
C GLN A 20 12.12 10.02 -17.79
N GLU A 21 13.09 9.50 -17.04
CA GLU A 21 12.87 8.75 -15.81
C GLU A 21 12.11 9.70 -14.89
N LYS A 22 10.81 9.44 -14.69
CA LYS A 22 9.93 10.29 -13.89
C LYS A 22 10.44 10.17 -12.45
N ILE A 23 11.08 11.22 -11.95
CA ILE A 23 11.53 11.30 -10.56
C ILE A 23 10.38 11.90 -9.74
N HIS A 24 9.92 11.11 -8.78
CA HIS A 24 8.89 11.48 -7.82
C HIS A 24 9.55 12.01 -6.55
N LEU A 25 9.10 13.17 -6.08
CA LEU A 25 9.54 13.73 -4.80
C LEU A 25 8.54 13.35 -3.71
N ILE A 26 9.02 12.64 -2.69
CA ILE A 26 8.23 12.30 -1.51
C ILE A 26 8.21 13.52 -0.59
N THR A 27 7.02 14.07 -0.35
CA THR A 27 6.82 15.25 0.50
C THR A 27 5.92 14.96 1.69
N ASP A 28 4.95 14.06 1.52
CA ASP A 28 4.04 13.61 2.57
C ASP A 28 4.63 12.47 3.41
N CYS A 29 4.25 12.42 4.68
CA CYS A 29 4.63 11.32 5.57
C CYS A 29 3.94 10.00 5.17
N MET A 30 2.76 10.07 4.55
CA MET A 30 2.10 8.92 3.94
C MET A 30 2.00 9.16 2.43
N HIS A 31 2.97 8.64 1.67
CA HIS A 31 2.97 8.76 0.21
C HIS A 31 2.41 7.49 -0.42
N VAL A 32 1.21 7.55 -0.99
CA VAL A 32 0.58 6.41 -1.69
C VAL A 32 0.75 6.59 -3.20
N THR A 33 1.15 5.52 -3.90
CA THR A 33 1.39 5.58 -5.35
C THR A 33 1.12 4.23 -6.03
N SER A 34 0.66 4.33 -7.27
CA SER A 34 0.48 3.21 -8.21
C SER A 34 1.33 3.38 -9.48
N GLU A 35 2.39 4.18 -9.39
CA GLU A 35 3.31 4.47 -10.49
C GLU A 35 4.66 3.76 -10.28
N GLU A 36 5.23 3.21 -11.37
CA GLU A 36 6.63 2.80 -11.42
C GLU A 36 7.53 4.04 -11.58
N GLY A 37 8.76 3.97 -11.09
CA GLY A 37 9.71 5.09 -11.26
C GLY A 37 10.71 5.22 -10.12
N GLU A 38 11.42 6.34 -10.11
CA GLU A 38 12.35 6.69 -9.04
C GLU A 38 11.68 7.65 -8.06
N PHE A 39 11.86 7.41 -6.76
CA PHE A 39 11.31 8.22 -5.69
C PHE A 39 12.44 8.70 -4.80
N SER A 40 12.42 9.98 -4.46
CA SER A 40 13.44 10.64 -3.67
C SER A 40 12.85 11.32 -2.45
N PHE A 41 13.55 11.24 -1.32
CA PHE A 41 13.21 11.91 -0.08
C PHE A 41 14.45 12.57 0.52
N VAL A 42 14.31 13.78 1.04
CA VAL A 42 15.37 14.51 1.74
C VAL A 42 14.78 15.22 2.97
N LYS A 43 15.34 14.92 4.15
CA LYS A 43 15.11 15.68 5.38
C LYS A 43 16.32 16.54 5.69
N LEU A 44 16.10 17.85 5.70
CA LEU A 44 17.10 18.83 6.08
C LEU A 44 17.02 19.11 7.59
N PRO A 45 18.15 19.42 8.24
CA PRO A 45 18.13 19.84 9.65
C PRO A 45 17.30 21.12 9.81
N PRO A 46 16.61 21.29 10.95
CA PRO A 46 15.84 22.50 11.21
C PRO A 46 16.75 23.73 11.18
N VAL A 47 16.41 24.70 10.33
CA VAL A 47 17.16 25.96 10.23
C VAL A 47 16.94 26.73 11.54
N ARG A 48 17.96 26.76 12.41
CA ARG A 48 17.97 27.67 13.56
C ARG A 48 18.02 29.10 13.02
N SER A 49 16.89 29.81 13.04
CA SER A 49 16.86 31.25 12.83
C SER A 49 17.68 31.93 13.92
N THR A 50 18.92 32.29 13.62
CA THR A 50 19.72 33.16 14.46
C THR A 50 19.37 34.60 14.11
N SER A 51 18.22 35.10 14.58
CA SER A 51 17.97 36.54 14.65
C SER A 51 18.82 37.17 15.78
N LYS A 52 20.14 37.07 15.67
CA LYS A 52 21.07 37.97 16.36
C LYS A 52 21.12 39.26 15.55
N HIS A 53 20.13 40.15 15.69
CA HIS A 53 20.28 41.60 15.50
C HIS A 53 18.99 42.29 15.97
N GLY A 54 19.06 43.05 17.06
CA GLY A 54 18.00 44.00 17.45
C GLY A 54 17.62 44.03 18.92
N ALA A 55 18.57 44.24 19.84
CA ALA A 55 18.25 44.71 21.18
C ALA A 55 19.36 45.65 21.68
N HIS A 56 19.43 46.83 21.07
CA HIS A 56 20.08 47.98 21.67
C HIS A 56 19.00 49.04 21.88
N TRP A 57 19.01 49.63 23.09
CA TRP A 57 18.18 50.73 23.60
C TRP A 57 16.81 50.37 24.18
N MET A 58 16.74 50.26 25.52
CA MET A 58 15.80 51.02 26.35
C MET A 58 16.38 51.19 27.77
N SER A 59 16.34 52.43 28.28
CA SER A 59 16.56 52.79 29.68
C SER A 59 15.27 52.56 30.49
N PRO A 60 15.34 52.44 31.83
CA PRO A 60 14.24 51.96 32.66
C PRO A 60 13.30 53.09 33.09
N GLY A 61 11.99 52.85 33.02
CA GLY A 61 10.96 53.75 33.55
C GLY A 61 9.56 53.13 33.57
N GLU A 62 9.07 52.90 34.79
CA GLU A 62 7.66 52.97 35.23
C GLU A 62 6.63 51.88 34.82
N LEU A 63 6.36 51.01 35.81
CA LEU A 63 5.07 50.75 36.47
C LEU A 63 3.78 50.51 35.63
N SER A 64 3.38 49.23 35.67
CA SER A 64 2.02 48.73 36.02
C SER A 64 0.96 48.54 34.92
N PRO A 65 0.02 47.59 35.13
CA PRO A 65 -0.64 46.84 34.06
C PRO A 65 -2.13 47.16 33.95
N GLU A 66 -2.70 47.22 32.75
CA GLU A 66 -4.14 46.97 32.57
C GLU A 66 -4.45 46.16 31.32
N LEU A 67 -5.35 45.21 31.55
CA LEU A 67 -5.91 44.20 30.69
C LEU A 67 -7.11 44.81 29.96
N SER A 68 -7.18 44.70 28.63
CA SER A 68 -8.45 44.43 27.93
C SER A 68 -8.18 44.11 26.47
N THR A 69 -8.60 42.90 26.11
CA THR A 69 -8.62 42.30 24.79
C THR A 69 -9.81 42.83 24.00
N ASP A 70 -9.57 43.31 22.78
CA ASP A 70 -10.52 43.25 21.68
C ASP A 70 -9.75 43.26 20.35
N GLY A 71 -10.16 42.38 19.43
CA GLY A 71 -9.94 42.61 17.99
C GLY A 71 -8.93 41.72 17.26
N VAL A 72 -9.45 40.63 16.70
CA VAL A 72 -9.33 40.22 15.28
C VAL A 72 -7.94 40.00 14.63
N ALA A 73 -7.87 38.87 13.91
CA ALA A 73 -6.93 38.44 12.87
C ALA A 73 -5.75 37.56 13.31
N ASN A 74 -5.83 36.27 13.00
CA ASN A 74 -5.09 35.71 11.88
C ASN A 74 -5.42 34.23 11.71
N GLY A 75 -5.62 33.81 10.45
CA GLY A 75 -5.67 32.40 10.09
C GLY A 75 -4.35 31.74 10.49
N SER A 76 -4.42 30.91 11.53
CA SER A 76 -3.36 29.97 11.86
C SER A 76 -3.40 28.87 10.81
N LEU A 77 -2.36 28.81 10.00
CA LEU A 77 -1.96 27.58 9.32
C LEU A 77 -1.84 26.48 10.38
N ASP A 78 -2.57 25.38 10.18
CA ASP A 78 -2.54 24.22 11.06
C ASP A 78 -1.09 23.73 11.28
N PRO A 79 -0.64 23.53 12.53
CA PRO A 79 0.71 23.04 12.82
C PRO A 79 0.93 21.56 12.47
N ASP A 80 -0.12 20.84 12.07
CA ASP A 80 -0.10 19.37 11.94
C ASP A 80 0.58 18.84 10.67
N THR A 81 1.06 19.72 9.77
CA THR A 81 1.76 19.28 8.54
C THR A 81 3.27 19.11 8.67
N LEU A 82 3.87 19.32 9.85
CA LEU A 82 5.28 19.00 10.08
C LEU A 82 5.41 17.68 10.85
N PRO A 83 5.92 16.60 10.22
CA PRO A 83 6.19 15.36 10.94
C PRO A 83 7.13 15.65 12.11
N ASP A 84 6.67 15.34 13.32
CA ASP A 84 7.47 15.46 14.55
C ASP A 84 8.80 14.70 14.39
N ALA A 85 9.83 15.09 15.14
CA ALA A 85 11.18 14.52 15.02
C ALA A 85 11.23 12.99 15.23
N ALA A 86 10.16 12.38 15.75
CA ALA A 86 10.03 10.95 15.99
C ALA A 86 9.01 10.21 15.08
N SER A 87 8.30 10.88 14.16
CA SER A 87 7.25 10.22 13.37
C SER A 87 7.81 9.19 12.38
N VAL A 88 7.15 8.04 12.28
CA VAL A 88 7.40 7.03 11.23
C VAL A 88 6.56 7.40 10.02
N CYS A 89 7.20 7.51 8.87
CA CYS A 89 6.57 7.79 7.58
C CYS A 89 6.67 6.57 6.66
N GLY A 90 5.92 6.55 5.56
CA GLY A 90 5.82 5.41 4.67
C GLY A 90 5.55 5.78 3.22
N VAL A 91 6.17 5.02 2.32
CA VAL A 91 5.85 5.00 0.89
C VAL A 91 5.07 3.72 0.60
N TYR A 92 3.81 3.88 0.27
CA TYR A 92 2.82 2.83 0.10
C TYR A 92 2.61 2.60 -1.41
N PHE A 93 3.04 1.44 -1.90
CA PHE A 93 2.88 1.07 -3.29
C PHE A 93 1.69 0.12 -3.45
N VAL A 94 0.87 0.39 -4.47
CA VAL A 94 -0.16 -0.55 -4.97
C VAL A 94 0.08 -0.77 -6.47
N ALA A 95 0.14 -2.01 -6.90
CA ALA A 95 0.20 -2.37 -8.32
C ALA A 95 -1.12 -2.98 -8.77
N ASN A 96 -1.25 -3.27 -10.06
CA ASN A 96 -2.43 -3.98 -10.57
C ASN A 96 -2.58 -5.36 -9.88
N PRO A 97 -3.80 -5.93 -9.85
CA PRO A 97 -4.07 -7.17 -9.14
C PRO A 97 -3.19 -8.36 -9.54
N ASP A 98 -2.73 -8.39 -10.79
CA ASP A 98 -1.86 -9.42 -11.36
C ASP A 98 -0.38 -9.00 -11.36
N GLN A 99 0.03 -8.11 -10.47
CA GLN A 99 1.40 -7.65 -10.36
C GLN A 99 1.96 -7.80 -8.95
N THR A 100 3.29 -7.92 -8.85
CA THR A 100 4.07 -7.75 -7.63
C THR A 100 5.02 -6.57 -7.80
N ILE A 101 5.62 -6.12 -6.69
CA ILE A 101 6.40 -4.89 -6.63
C ILE A 101 7.83 -5.24 -6.23
N GLU A 102 8.78 -4.79 -7.04
CA GLU A 102 10.20 -4.77 -6.70
C GLU A 102 10.59 -3.34 -6.32
N VAL A 103 11.20 -3.19 -5.15
CA VAL A 103 11.78 -1.93 -4.68
C VAL A 103 13.29 -2.08 -4.62
N THR A 104 13.98 -1.21 -5.35
CA THR A 104 15.45 -1.13 -5.33
C THR A 104 15.88 0.15 -4.62
N MET A 105 16.61 0.03 -3.52
CA MET A 105 17.22 1.16 -2.82
C MET A 105 18.48 1.60 -3.56
N LYS A 106 18.39 2.65 -4.37
CA LYS A 106 19.51 3.22 -5.13
C LYS A 106 20.48 3.98 -4.21
N GLN A 107 19.96 4.69 -3.20
CA GLN A 107 20.75 5.42 -2.22
C GLN A 107 20.06 5.40 -0.86
N VAL A 108 20.83 5.17 0.22
CA VAL A 108 20.34 5.28 1.60
C VAL A 108 21.34 6.06 2.44
N ASN A 109 20.87 7.17 3.00
CA ASN A 109 21.60 8.05 3.92
C ASN A 109 20.72 8.28 5.15
N VAL A 110 20.54 7.21 5.92
CA VAL A 110 19.75 7.17 7.16
C VAL A 110 20.64 6.60 8.25
N GLU A 111 21.02 7.43 9.21
CA GLU A 111 22.01 7.10 10.25
C GLU A 111 21.36 6.32 11.40
N CYS A 112 21.80 5.08 11.63
CA CYS A 112 21.25 4.23 12.69
C CYS A 112 21.51 4.83 14.09
N ARG A 113 22.66 5.48 14.27
CA ARG A 113 23.16 5.95 15.58
C ARG A 113 22.31 7.09 16.17
N THR A 114 21.68 7.89 15.32
CA THR A 114 20.76 8.96 15.72
C THR A 114 19.32 8.46 15.85
N GLY A 115 19.11 7.14 15.74
CA GLY A 115 17.78 6.53 15.74
C GLY A 115 17.11 6.50 14.37
N GLY A 116 17.86 6.69 13.28
CA GLY A 116 17.33 6.45 11.93
C GLY A 116 17.03 4.97 11.70
N LEU A 117 15.91 4.67 11.05
CA LEU A 117 15.52 3.30 10.71
C LEU A 117 14.67 3.30 9.44
N MET A 118 14.90 2.34 8.56
CA MET A 118 14.02 2.03 7.44
C MET A 118 13.57 0.58 7.55
N ALA A 119 12.41 0.28 6.97
CA ALA A 119 11.92 -1.08 6.85
C ALA A 119 11.21 -1.27 5.51
N PHE A 120 11.45 -2.43 4.88
CA PHE A 120 10.60 -2.92 3.80
C PHE A 120 9.59 -3.91 4.36
N VAL A 121 8.33 -3.75 3.98
CA VAL A 121 7.22 -4.65 4.32
C VAL A 121 6.70 -5.30 3.04
N ASP A 122 6.74 -6.65 3.01
CA ASP A 122 6.05 -7.47 2.01
C ASP A 122 4.54 -7.44 2.28
N GLY A 123 3.88 -6.46 1.65
CA GLY A 123 2.51 -6.05 1.93
C GLY A 123 2.43 -4.61 2.44
N TRP A 124 1.34 -4.28 3.13
CA TRP A 124 1.17 -3.00 3.83
C TRP A 124 1.10 -3.20 5.33
N GLU A 125 1.51 -2.18 6.07
CA GLU A 125 1.33 -2.05 7.51
C GLU A 125 0.61 -0.73 7.79
N LEU A 126 -0.42 -0.77 8.64
CA LEU A 126 -1.12 0.40 9.12
C LEU A 126 -1.66 0.11 10.53
N ASN A 127 -1.27 0.95 11.50
CA ASN A 127 -1.71 0.86 12.90
C ASN A 127 -1.44 -0.51 13.56
N GLY A 128 -0.29 -1.10 13.28
CA GLY A 128 0.14 -2.41 13.76
C GLY A 128 -0.51 -3.60 13.03
N GLN A 129 -1.36 -3.34 12.03
CA GLN A 129 -2.02 -4.40 11.26
C GLN A 129 -1.41 -4.53 9.88
N TYR A 130 -1.46 -5.74 9.33
CA TYR A 130 -0.80 -6.05 8.07
C TYR A 130 -1.79 -6.51 7.02
N PHE A 131 -1.59 -6.04 5.79
CA PHE A 131 -2.17 -6.63 4.61
C PHE A 131 -1.08 -7.37 3.81
N PRO A 132 -1.32 -8.60 3.36
CA PRO A 132 -2.39 -9.49 3.83
C PRO A 132 -2.20 -9.82 5.31
N GLY A 133 -3.29 -10.25 5.96
CA GLY A 133 -3.24 -10.74 7.33
C GLY A 133 -2.29 -11.93 7.49
N GLU A 134 -1.80 -12.17 8.70
CA GLU A 134 -0.81 -13.23 8.97
C GLU A 134 -1.30 -14.63 8.59
N ARG A 135 -2.61 -14.89 8.65
CA ARG A 135 -3.21 -16.18 8.27
C ARG A 135 -3.42 -16.35 6.76
N ASP A 136 -3.37 -15.26 6.01
CA ASP A 136 -3.67 -15.22 4.58
C ASP A 136 -2.40 -15.00 3.75
N HIS A 137 -1.33 -14.49 4.37
CA HIS A 137 -0.01 -14.41 3.76
C HIS A 137 0.72 -15.76 3.80
N GLU A 138 1.51 -16.06 2.78
CA GLU A 138 2.26 -17.32 2.68
C GLU A 138 3.51 -17.36 3.59
N LYS A 139 4.07 -16.19 3.88
CA LYS A 139 5.22 -15.99 4.77
C LYS A 139 4.76 -15.48 6.14
N PRO A 140 5.38 -15.92 7.25
CA PRO A 140 5.17 -15.32 8.57
C PRO A 140 5.78 -13.91 8.63
N LEU A 141 5.40 -13.11 9.64
CA LEU A 141 5.72 -11.69 9.72
C LEU A 141 7.23 -11.39 9.75
N GLU A 142 8.01 -12.24 10.40
CA GLU A 142 9.48 -12.09 10.52
C GLU A 142 10.20 -12.19 9.18
N LEU A 143 9.57 -12.81 8.17
CA LEU A 143 10.10 -12.90 6.81
C LEU A 143 9.50 -11.82 5.88
N ARG A 144 8.54 -11.03 6.37
CA ARG A 144 7.88 -9.96 5.61
C ARG A 144 8.46 -8.59 5.92
N VAL A 145 8.96 -8.39 7.13
CA VAL A 145 9.54 -7.11 7.58
C VAL A 145 11.06 -7.22 7.57
N GLN A 146 11.70 -6.34 6.81
CA GLN A 146 13.16 -6.26 6.69
C GLN A 146 13.63 -4.86 7.07
N GLU A 147 14.23 -4.74 8.25
CA GLU A 147 14.76 -3.49 8.77
C GLU A 147 16.19 -3.24 8.28
N PHE A 148 16.51 -1.99 7.96
CA PHE A 148 17.84 -1.57 7.53
C PHE A 148 18.08 -0.07 7.75
N CYS A 149 19.36 0.32 7.77
CA CYS A 149 19.85 1.70 7.77
C CYS A 149 21.27 1.71 7.20
N ALA A 150 21.88 2.90 7.02
CA ALA A 150 23.11 3.05 6.23
C ALA A 150 24.30 2.22 6.77
N GLU A 151 24.44 2.10 8.09
CA GLU A 151 25.54 1.37 8.73
C GLU A 151 25.30 -0.14 8.80
N GLN A 152 24.10 -0.63 8.50
CA GLN A 152 23.74 -2.04 8.61
C GLN A 152 24.08 -2.81 7.32
N THR A 153 25.37 -2.82 6.95
CA THR A 153 25.86 -3.48 5.73
C THR A 153 26.16 -4.98 5.91
N GLY A 154 25.61 -5.64 6.93
CA GLY A 154 26.02 -6.99 7.36
C GLY A 154 24.92 -7.93 7.85
N GLY A 155 23.65 -7.68 7.52
CA GLY A 155 22.55 -8.60 7.84
C GLY A 155 22.60 -9.91 7.02
N PRO A 156 21.81 -10.95 7.37
CA PRO A 156 21.83 -12.28 6.72
C PRO A 156 21.27 -12.32 5.28
N TRP A 157 21.14 -11.17 4.62
CA TRP A 157 20.45 -10.98 3.33
C TRP A 157 21.44 -10.60 2.23
N PRO A 158 21.14 -10.89 0.95
CA PRO A 158 22.13 -11.40 -0.01
C PRO A 158 23.33 -10.48 -0.19
N VAL A 159 24.47 -10.98 0.28
CA VAL A 159 25.80 -10.56 -0.14
C VAL A 159 25.98 -10.93 -1.61
N LYS A 160 26.22 -9.91 -2.43
CA LYS A 160 27.03 -9.91 -3.66
C LYS A 160 26.89 -11.14 -4.57
N THR A 161 25.84 -11.16 -5.39
CA THR A 161 25.85 -11.97 -6.62
C THR A 161 25.73 -11.07 -7.84
N GLY A 162 26.87 -10.73 -8.46
CA GLY A 162 26.92 -10.07 -9.76
C GLY A 162 27.77 -8.80 -9.80
N SER A 163 28.68 -8.75 -10.76
CA SER A 163 29.55 -7.64 -11.19
C SER A 163 29.34 -6.26 -10.52
N ALA A 164 30.36 -5.80 -9.79
CA ALA A 164 30.85 -4.43 -9.48
C ALA A 164 30.04 -3.12 -9.78
N ALA A 165 28.73 -3.14 -10.03
CA ALA A 165 27.99 -2.00 -10.59
C ALA A 165 26.71 -1.60 -9.83
N SER A 166 26.24 -2.34 -8.82
CA SER A 166 25.14 -1.85 -7.97
C SER A 166 25.19 -2.41 -6.56
N ASN A 167 25.58 -1.57 -5.59
CA ASN A 167 25.46 -1.82 -4.14
C ASN A 167 24.02 -1.63 -3.64
N ALA A 168 23.00 -1.90 -4.47
CA ALA A 168 21.62 -1.56 -4.18
C ALA A 168 20.89 -2.71 -3.47
N TRP A 169 20.16 -2.41 -2.39
CA TRP A 169 19.27 -3.40 -1.77
C TRP A 169 18.01 -3.57 -2.62
N VAL A 170 17.64 -4.82 -2.92
CA VAL A 170 16.48 -5.14 -3.73
C VAL A 170 15.51 -5.96 -2.90
N PHE A 171 14.29 -5.48 -2.79
CA PHE A 171 13.19 -6.10 -2.07
C PHE A 171 12.05 -6.42 -3.03
N ARG A 172 11.32 -7.50 -2.76
CA ARG A 172 10.19 -7.92 -3.59
C ARG A 172 9.01 -8.29 -2.72
N SER A 173 7.83 -7.78 -3.07
CA SER A 173 6.59 -8.25 -2.48
C SER A 173 6.13 -9.57 -3.12
N SER A 174 5.39 -10.35 -2.35
CA SER A 174 4.66 -11.54 -2.80
C SER A 174 3.29 -11.20 -3.39
N GLN A 175 2.79 -9.98 -3.17
CA GLN A 175 1.46 -9.51 -3.60
C GLN A 175 1.54 -8.14 -4.29
N ASN A 176 0.41 -7.57 -4.70
CA ASN A 176 0.35 -6.27 -5.39
C ASN A 176 0.50 -5.05 -4.46
N ALA A 177 1.00 -5.23 -3.24
CA ALA A 177 1.22 -4.16 -2.28
C ALA A 177 2.59 -4.32 -1.63
N ALA A 178 3.26 -3.18 -1.40
CA ALA A 178 4.53 -3.10 -0.71
C ALA A 178 4.61 -1.77 0.05
N LEU A 179 5.36 -1.73 1.14
CA LEU A 179 5.56 -0.53 1.94
C LEU A 179 7.03 -0.37 2.30
N VAL A 180 7.54 0.84 2.11
CA VAL A 180 8.84 1.27 2.66
C VAL A 180 8.58 2.26 3.78
N GLN A 181 8.80 1.84 5.03
CA GLN A 181 8.72 2.69 6.20
C GLN A 181 10.07 3.34 6.48
N TYR A 182 10.04 4.57 6.99
CA TYR A 182 11.25 5.27 7.39
C TYR A 182 10.99 6.21 8.56
N ARG A 183 11.98 6.28 9.45
CA ARG A 183 12.11 7.27 10.51
C ARG A 183 13.46 7.93 10.38
N ILE A 184 13.47 9.24 10.16
CA ILE A 184 14.69 10.04 10.01
C ILE A 184 14.61 11.18 11.04
N PRO A 185 15.29 11.09 12.19
CA PRO A 185 15.11 12.06 13.26
C PRO A 185 15.62 13.47 12.93
N GLU A 186 16.86 13.59 12.48
CA GLU A 186 17.51 14.90 12.27
C GLU A 186 17.69 15.26 10.79
N ARG A 187 18.51 14.48 10.08
CA ARG A 187 18.85 14.67 8.66
C ARG A 187 19.00 13.32 7.99
N GLY A 188 18.72 13.28 6.70
CA GLY A 188 18.90 12.06 5.93
C GLY A 188 18.23 12.16 4.58
N SER A 189 18.50 11.17 3.73
CA SER A 189 17.90 11.07 2.42
C SER A 189 17.88 9.64 1.94
N PHE A 190 16.98 9.34 1.01
CA PHE A 190 17.03 8.10 0.27
C PHE A 190 16.52 8.30 -1.15
N VAL A 191 16.95 7.41 -2.03
CA VAL A 191 16.44 7.25 -3.38
C VAL A 191 16.11 5.77 -3.56
N LEU A 192 14.88 5.50 -3.96
CA LEU A 192 14.42 4.15 -4.29
C LEU A 192 13.83 4.14 -5.69
N SER A 193 13.77 2.98 -6.32
CA SER A 193 12.99 2.79 -7.55
C SER A 193 12.04 1.62 -7.41
N ALA A 194 10.80 1.81 -7.85
CA ALA A 194 9.77 0.78 -7.89
C ALA A 194 9.57 0.26 -9.31
N ARG A 195 9.42 -1.06 -9.45
CA ARG A 195 9.06 -1.76 -10.69
C ARG A 195 7.99 -2.79 -10.41
N PHE A 196 7.07 -2.97 -11.35
CA PHE A 196 5.96 -3.90 -11.25
C PHE A 196 6.19 -5.09 -12.17
N HIS A 197 6.03 -6.29 -11.62
CA HIS A 197 6.27 -7.54 -12.32
C HIS A 197 4.97 -8.34 -12.39
N HIS A 198 4.71 -8.99 -13.53
CA HIS A 198 3.53 -9.84 -13.67
C HIS A 198 3.57 -11.03 -12.68
N ASN A 199 2.45 -11.22 -12.00
CA ASN A 199 2.16 -12.31 -11.09
C ASN A 199 1.08 -13.20 -11.71
N PRO A 200 1.41 -14.43 -12.13
CA PRO A 200 0.44 -15.32 -12.77
C PRO A 200 -0.56 -15.96 -11.79
N LYS A 201 -0.34 -15.84 -10.47
CA LYS A 201 -1.18 -16.49 -9.45
C LYS A 201 -1.52 -15.56 -8.26
N PRO A 202 -2.10 -14.37 -8.51
CA PRO A 202 -2.46 -13.45 -7.46
C PRO A 202 -3.45 -14.09 -6.49
N CYS A 203 -3.19 -13.94 -5.20
CA CYS A 203 -4.02 -14.49 -4.13
C CYS A 203 -4.58 -13.38 -3.29
N ASN A 204 -3.70 -12.52 -2.81
CA ASN A 204 -4.08 -11.39 -1.98
C ASN A 204 -3.93 -10.11 -2.78
N ILE A 205 -4.98 -9.30 -2.81
CA ILE A 205 -5.08 -8.12 -3.66
C ILE A 205 -5.49 -6.91 -2.80
N MET A 206 -4.68 -5.86 -2.84
CA MET A 206 -5.09 -4.53 -2.40
C MET A 206 -5.82 -3.85 -3.56
N ALA A 207 -7.07 -3.47 -3.33
CA ALA A 207 -7.91 -2.80 -4.31
C ALA A 207 -7.81 -1.28 -4.15
N GLU A 208 -7.45 -0.62 -5.26
CA GLU A 208 -7.53 0.84 -5.41
C GLU A 208 -8.86 1.29 -6.05
N GLY A 209 -9.77 0.36 -6.38
CA GLY A 209 -11.05 0.65 -7.02
C GLY A 209 -10.98 0.87 -8.54
N LEU A 210 -9.82 0.64 -9.16
CA LEU A 210 -9.61 0.86 -10.61
C LEU A 210 -9.92 -0.36 -11.48
N ALA A 211 -9.94 -1.57 -10.92
CA ALA A 211 -10.13 -2.79 -11.71
C ALA A 211 -11.63 -3.07 -11.94
N PRO A 212 -12.03 -3.50 -13.15
CA PRO A 212 -13.43 -3.79 -13.46
C PRO A 212 -13.97 -5.00 -12.68
N TYR A 213 -13.09 -5.93 -12.34
CA TYR A 213 -13.37 -7.09 -11.49
C TYR A 213 -12.06 -7.59 -10.86
N TYR A 214 -12.23 -8.37 -9.79
CA TYR A 214 -11.17 -9.06 -9.08
C TYR A 214 -11.46 -10.55 -9.06
N MET A 215 -10.42 -11.35 -9.28
CA MET A 215 -10.52 -12.80 -9.32
C MET A 215 -9.74 -13.39 -8.15
N LEU A 216 -10.44 -13.82 -7.10
CA LEU A 216 -9.84 -14.56 -6.00
C LEU A 216 -9.77 -16.03 -6.39
N ARG A 217 -8.58 -16.64 -6.26
CA ARG A 217 -8.39 -18.07 -6.58
C ARG A 217 -7.31 -18.70 -5.72
N ASN A 218 -7.58 -19.89 -5.21
CA ASN A 218 -6.61 -20.66 -4.43
C ASN A 218 -5.61 -21.44 -5.30
N TYR A 219 -5.86 -21.56 -6.60
CA TYR A 219 -5.09 -22.33 -7.59
C TYR A 219 -4.86 -23.78 -7.17
N GLY A 220 -5.85 -24.38 -6.50
CA GLY A 220 -5.78 -25.75 -5.99
C GLY A 220 -4.85 -25.92 -4.77
N GLN A 221 -4.42 -24.82 -4.14
CA GLN A 221 -3.59 -24.84 -2.94
C GLN A 221 -4.43 -24.67 -1.67
N ARG A 222 -3.95 -25.22 -0.56
CA ARG A 222 -4.47 -24.92 0.78
C ARG A 222 -3.93 -23.57 1.25
N ARG A 223 -4.57 -22.49 0.78
CA ARG A 223 -4.25 -21.11 1.16
C ARG A 223 -5.50 -20.26 1.15
N ASN A 224 -5.56 -19.27 2.03
CA ASN A 224 -6.59 -18.25 1.97
C ASN A 224 -6.16 -17.15 1.01
N CYS A 225 -7.11 -16.56 0.29
CA CYS A 225 -6.88 -15.46 -0.62
C CYS A 225 -7.78 -14.29 -0.24
N THR A 226 -7.23 -13.09 -0.16
CA THR A 226 -7.92 -11.92 0.42
C THR A 226 -7.83 -10.71 -0.49
N LEU A 227 -9.00 -10.17 -0.83
CA LEU A 227 -9.16 -8.87 -1.49
C LEU A 227 -9.50 -7.85 -0.42
N THR A 228 -8.81 -6.72 -0.37
CA THR A 228 -9.06 -5.67 0.63
C THR A 228 -9.03 -4.30 -0.02
N ALA A 229 -9.93 -3.41 0.37
CA ALA A 229 -9.98 -2.01 -0.02
C ALA A 229 -9.95 -1.13 1.24
N LEU A 230 -9.21 -0.02 1.21
CA LEU A 230 -9.15 0.95 2.31
C LEU A 230 -10.26 2.00 2.25
N PHE A 231 -11.45 1.56 1.88
CA PHE A 231 -12.63 2.43 1.80
C PHE A 231 -13.91 1.61 1.98
N PRO A 232 -14.99 2.25 2.47
CA PRO A 232 -16.34 1.73 2.39
C PRO A 232 -16.72 1.38 0.94
N ALA A 233 -17.17 0.16 0.70
CA ALA A 233 -17.42 -0.32 -0.65
C ALA A 233 -18.68 -1.18 -0.76
N VAL A 234 -19.26 -1.17 -1.95
CA VAL A 234 -20.26 -2.15 -2.35
C VAL A 234 -19.54 -3.28 -3.07
N VAL A 235 -19.66 -4.49 -2.53
CA VAL A 235 -19.10 -5.72 -3.10
C VAL A 235 -20.20 -6.45 -3.86
N SER A 236 -20.00 -6.69 -5.14
CA SER A 236 -20.89 -7.51 -5.96
C SER A 236 -20.22 -8.83 -6.33
N VAL A 237 -20.81 -9.95 -5.92
CA VAL A 237 -20.33 -11.30 -6.31
C VAL A 237 -20.95 -11.69 -7.64
N ILE A 238 -20.11 -11.80 -8.67
CA ILE A 238 -20.51 -12.08 -10.06
C ILE A 238 -20.52 -13.59 -10.35
N ALA A 239 -19.56 -14.33 -9.82
CA ALA A 239 -19.48 -15.79 -9.96
C ALA A 239 -18.77 -16.41 -8.76
N LEU A 240 -19.21 -17.61 -8.37
CA LEU A 240 -18.71 -18.33 -7.21
C LEU A 240 -18.54 -19.81 -7.53
N GLU A 241 -17.38 -20.37 -7.20
CA GLU A 241 -17.15 -21.81 -7.14
C GLU A 241 -16.29 -22.10 -5.91
N VAL A 242 -16.93 -22.43 -4.79
CA VAL A 242 -16.24 -22.63 -3.50
C VAL A 242 -16.77 -23.86 -2.79
N GLY A 243 -15.88 -24.80 -2.46
CA GLY A 243 -16.24 -26.07 -1.86
C GLY A 243 -16.81 -27.06 -2.88
N GLU A 244 -17.84 -27.81 -2.48
CA GLU A 244 -18.43 -28.84 -3.33
C GLU A 244 -19.22 -28.22 -4.49
N ILE A 245 -18.73 -28.46 -5.71
CA ILE A 245 -19.16 -27.82 -6.96
C ILE A 245 -20.59 -28.20 -7.36
N ASN A 246 -21.15 -29.28 -6.82
CA ASN A 246 -22.49 -29.76 -7.16
C ASN A 246 -23.62 -29.03 -6.42
N GLU A 247 -23.29 -28.29 -5.36
CA GLU A 247 -24.27 -27.54 -4.58
C GLU A 247 -24.48 -26.14 -5.15
N SER A 248 -25.72 -25.68 -5.20
CA SER A 248 -26.03 -24.28 -5.49
C SER A 248 -25.48 -23.36 -4.41
N VAL A 249 -25.15 -22.11 -4.77
CA VAL A 249 -24.71 -21.11 -3.80
C VAL A 249 -25.69 -20.99 -2.63
N ARG A 250 -25.17 -21.01 -1.41
CA ARG A 250 -25.93 -20.89 -0.17
C ARG A 250 -25.15 -20.12 0.90
N TYR A 251 -25.83 -19.65 1.92
CA TYR A 251 -25.20 -19.09 3.12
C TYR A 251 -24.64 -20.22 4.01
N CYS A 252 -23.38 -20.11 4.41
CA CYS A 252 -22.62 -21.15 5.09
C CYS A 252 -22.12 -20.73 6.47
N GLU A 253 -22.71 -19.69 7.08
CA GLU A 253 -22.30 -19.17 8.40
C GLU A 253 -22.50 -20.18 9.53
N ARG A 254 -23.60 -20.94 9.49
CA ARG A 254 -23.99 -21.89 10.56
C ARG A 254 -23.55 -23.32 10.29
N VAL A 255 -23.05 -23.59 9.09
CA VAL A 255 -22.56 -24.91 8.68
C VAL A 255 -21.05 -24.88 8.79
N ARG A 256 -20.44 -25.83 9.50
CA ARG A 256 -18.98 -25.95 9.57
C ARG A 256 -18.43 -26.44 8.23
N VAL A 257 -18.33 -25.54 7.26
CA VAL A 257 -17.66 -25.77 5.97
C VAL A 257 -16.23 -25.26 6.04
N ASP A 258 -15.30 -26.01 5.47
CA ASP A 258 -13.88 -25.66 5.45
C ASP A 258 -13.53 -24.70 4.30
N ASP A 259 -14.35 -24.69 3.24
CA ASP A 259 -14.20 -23.86 2.06
C ASP A 259 -15.37 -22.88 1.97
N LYS A 260 -15.09 -21.58 2.00
CA LYS A 260 -16.10 -20.51 2.03
C LYS A 260 -15.54 -19.18 1.57
N LEU A 261 -16.43 -18.33 1.09
CA LEU A 261 -16.17 -16.91 0.82
C LEU A 261 -16.79 -16.09 1.96
N GLU A 262 -15.97 -15.33 2.69
CA GLU A 262 -16.42 -14.38 3.70
C GLU A 262 -16.36 -12.97 3.10
N ILE A 263 -17.43 -12.20 3.26
CA ILE A 263 -17.52 -10.81 2.80
C ILE A 263 -17.85 -9.97 4.03
N GLY A 264 -17.18 -8.83 4.19
CA GLY A 264 -17.39 -7.96 5.34
C GLY A 264 -16.42 -6.79 5.35
N GLY A 265 -16.29 -6.17 6.51
CA GLY A 265 -15.33 -5.11 6.73
C GLY A 265 -14.69 -5.18 8.10
N SER A 266 -13.68 -4.36 8.31
CA SER A 266 -12.95 -4.25 9.57
C SER A 266 -12.51 -2.81 9.82
N VAL A 267 -12.03 -2.56 11.04
CA VAL A 267 -11.45 -1.26 11.43
C VAL A 267 -10.01 -1.09 10.94
N GLY A 268 -9.33 -2.17 10.54
CA GLY A 268 -7.95 -2.14 10.07
C GLY A 268 -7.66 -3.11 8.92
N LEU A 269 -6.38 -3.41 8.69
CA LEU A 269 -5.91 -4.17 7.52
C LEU A 269 -6.01 -5.69 7.62
N ASP A 270 -6.10 -6.27 8.83
CA ASP A 270 -6.13 -7.72 9.00
C ASP A 270 -7.55 -8.25 9.27
N PRO A 271 -8.27 -8.72 8.23
CA PRO A 271 -9.60 -9.27 8.40
C PRO A 271 -9.57 -10.71 8.96
N SER A 272 -8.41 -11.31 9.23
CA SER A 272 -8.32 -12.67 9.76
C SER A 272 -8.97 -12.85 11.12
N TYR A 273 -8.95 -11.79 11.93
CA TYR A 273 -9.44 -11.78 13.30
C TYR A 273 -10.55 -10.75 13.54
N GLN A 274 -10.60 -9.69 12.72
CA GLN A 274 -11.45 -8.52 12.97
C GLN A 274 -12.57 -8.35 11.94
N LEU A 275 -12.77 -9.31 11.04
CA LEU A 275 -13.80 -9.21 10.02
C LEU A 275 -15.20 -9.28 10.64
N THR A 276 -15.90 -8.15 10.60
CA THR A 276 -17.34 -8.05 10.79
C THR A 276 -18.01 -8.53 9.51
N ARG A 277 -18.52 -9.76 9.54
CA ARG A 277 -19.05 -10.45 8.36
C ARG A 277 -20.44 -9.92 7.98
N ALA A 278 -20.60 -9.57 6.71
CA ALA A 278 -21.87 -9.30 6.06
C ALA A 278 -22.51 -10.58 5.52
N SER A 279 -21.70 -11.48 4.98
CA SER A 279 -22.12 -12.83 4.69
C SER A 279 -20.97 -13.82 4.69
N THR A 280 -21.32 -15.10 4.82
CA THR A 280 -20.46 -16.22 4.42
C THR A 280 -21.21 -17.09 3.43
N ILE A 281 -20.66 -17.30 2.24
CA ILE A 281 -21.28 -18.09 1.17
C ILE A 281 -20.36 -19.20 0.67
N CYS A 282 -20.94 -20.28 0.18
CA CYS A 282 -20.25 -21.40 -0.45
C CYS A 282 -21.15 -22.08 -1.49
N GLY A 283 -20.59 -22.98 -2.30
CA GLY A 283 -21.26 -23.64 -3.42
C GLY A 283 -20.86 -23.06 -4.78
N ARG A 284 -21.67 -23.36 -5.81
CA ARG A 284 -21.43 -22.97 -7.21
C ARG A 284 -22.57 -22.16 -7.81
N SER A 285 -22.23 -21.06 -8.46
CA SER A 285 -23.16 -20.31 -9.31
C SER A 285 -23.34 -21.00 -10.66
N ARG A 286 -24.59 -21.15 -11.12
CA ARG A 286 -24.91 -21.73 -12.45
C ARG A 286 -24.87 -20.69 -13.59
N GLY A 287 -24.44 -19.47 -13.29
CA GLY A 287 -24.40 -18.32 -14.19
C GLY A 287 -23.93 -17.09 -13.43
N ARG A 288 -24.22 -15.91 -13.97
CA ARG A 288 -23.99 -14.65 -13.28
C ARG A 288 -24.84 -14.60 -12.01
N MET A 289 -24.20 -14.19 -10.92
CA MET A 289 -24.82 -13.89 -9.64
C MET A 289 -24.85 -12.37 -9.47
N ASP A 290 -25.88 -11.86 -8.80
CA ASP A 290 -26.03 -10.45 -8.47
C ASP A 290 -26.29 -10.36 -6.96
N LEU A 291 -25.25 -10.68 -6.17
CA LEU A 291 -25.27 -10.51 -4.72
C LEU A 291 -24.44 -9.29 -4.36
N ASP A 292 -25.14 -8.20 -4.04
CA ASP A 292 -24.56 -6.93 -3.62
C ASP A 292 -24.57 -6.82 -2.11
N GLN A 293 -23.44 -6.42 -1.54
CA GLN A 293 -23.30 -6.17 -0.10
C GLN A 293 -22.58 -4.84 0.13
N THR A 294 -23.28 -3.92 0.78
CA THR A 294 -22.72 -2.61 1.16
C THR A 294 -22.00 -2.74 2.49
N ILE A 295 -20.70 -2.49 2.47
CA ILE A 295 -19.81 -2.54 3.64
C ILE A 295 -19.38 -1.14 3.99
N LEU A 296 -19.83 -0.64 5.15
CA LEU A 296 -19.51 0.68 5.67
C LEU A 296 -18.54 0.55 6.84
N CYS A 297 -17.30 0.20 6.51
CA CYS A 297 -16.20 0.03 7.45
C CYS A 297 -14.96 0.78 6.96
N GLY A 298 -13.97 0.99 7.83
CA GLY A 298 -12.68 1.60 7.43
C GLY A 298 -11.98 0.79 6.35
N THR A 299 -12.14 -0.53 6.38
CA THR A 299 -11.72 -1.42 5.30
C THR A 299 -12.85 -2.35 4.88
N THR A 300 -12.91 -2.65 3.58
CA THR A 300 -13.79 -3.68 3.01
C THR A 300 -12.96 -4.87 2.57
N SER A 301 -13.36 -6.09 2.95
CA SER A 301 -12.60 -7.30 2.64
C SER A 301 -13.48 -8.43 2.12
N VAL A 302 -12.95 -9.16 1.13
CA VAL A 302 -13.47 -10.44 0.64
C VAL A 302 -12.40 -11.50 0.84
N ARG A 303 -12.71 -12.55 1.60
CA ARG A 303 -11.77 -13.62 1.96
C ARG A 303 -12.25 -14.96 1.45
N LEU A 304 -11.45 -15.55 0.58
CA LEU A 304 -11.62 -16.93 0.13
C LEU A 304 -10.86 -17.86 1.08
N ILE A 305 -11.58 -18.51 1.99
CA ILE A 305 -11.04 -19.51 2.90
C ILE A 305 -11.07 -20.86 2.20
N SER A 306 -9.94 -21.57 2.21
CA SER A 306 -9.79 -22.78 1.39
C SER A 306 -9.02 -23.89 2.10
N SER A 307 -9.61 -25.08 2.12
CA SER A 307 -9.01 -26.32 2.61
C SER A 307 -7.95 -26.90 1.65
N GLY A 308 -7.97 -26.46 0.38
CA GLY A 308 -7.13 -26.99 -0.70
C GLY A 308 -7.65 -28.29 -1.31
N ARG A 309 -8.80 -28.81 -0.87
CA ARG A 309 -9.44 -29.99 -1.49
C ARG A 309 -10.11 -29.67 -2.83
N PHE A 310 -10.47 -28.42 -3.05
CA PHE A 310 -11.15 -27.94 -4.24
C PHE A 310 -10.35 -26.81 -4.89
N THR A 311 -10.58 -26.57 -6.18
CA THR A 311 -10.10 -25.35 -6.85
C THR A 311 -11.16 -24.27 -6.64
N ASN A 312 -10.97 -23.48 -5.60
CA ASN A 312 -11.92 -22.45 -5.21
C ASN A 312 -11.64 -21.15 -5.98
N GLN A 313 -12.69 -20.49 -6.44
CA GLN A 313 -12.62 -19.20 -7.10
C GLN A 313 -13.87 -18.34 -6.88
N ALA A 314 -13.67 -17.02 -6.83
CA ALA A 314 -14.74 -16.04 -6.70
C ALA A 314 -14.42 -14.81 -7.54
N MET A 315 -15.35 -14.44 -8.42
CA MET A 315 -15.30 -13.21 -9.22
C MET A 315 -16.15 -12.16 -8.55
N VAL A 316 -15.51 -11.04 -8.20
CA VAL A 316 -16.16 -9.95 -7.48
C VAL A 316 -15.84 -8.62 -8.14
N THR A 317 -16.76 -7.68 -8.03
CA THR A 317 -16.49 -6.27 -8.35
C THR A 317 -16.63 -5.45 -7.08
N MET A 318 -15.89 -4.36 -6.99
CA MET A 318 -15.96 -3.44 -5.87
C MET A 318 -16.05 -2.02 -6.41
N ARG A 319 -16.97 -1.23 -5.85
CA ARG A 319 -17.03 0.21 -6.06
C ARG A 319 -17.07 0.91 -4.71
N MET A 320 -16.57 2.13 -4.64
CA MET A 320 -16.76 2.97 -3.46
C MET A 320 -18.26 3.12 -3.18
N ALA A 321 -18.63 3.04 -1.91
CA ALA A 321 -19.99 3.32 -1.48
C ALA A 321 -20.25 4.84 -1.53
N ASP A 322 -21.48 5.21 -1.87
CA ASP A 322 -21.96 6.59 -1.89
C ASP A 322 -23.10 6.80 -0.87
N GLU A 323 -23.63 8.02 -0.81
CA GLU A 323 -24.70 8.37 0.14
C GLU A 323 -25.98 7.54 -0.04
N SER A 324 -26.26 7.07 -1.26
CA SER A 324 -27.44 6.25 -1.54
C SER A 324 -27.31 4.85 -0.93
N ASP A 325 -26.07 4.36 -0.79
CA ASP A 325 -25.78 3.04 -0.22
C ASP A 325 -25.94 3.01 1.30
N LEU A 326 -25.95 4.15 1.99
CA LEU A 326 -26.13 4.24 3.45
C LEU A 326 -27.39 3.52 3.93
N ARG A 327 -28.46 3.56 3.13
CA ARG A 327 -29.75 2.91 3.45
C ARG A 327 -29.76 1.42 3.16
N LEU A 328 -28.78 0.92 2.41
CA LEU A 328 -28.62 -0.47 2.00
C LEU A 328 -27.44 -1.15 2.71
N ALA A 329 -26.90 -0.50 3.74
CA ALA A 329 -25.78 -1.01 4.53
C ALA A 329 -26.07 -2.44 5.02
N THR A 330 -25.22 -3.37 4.60
CA THR A 330 -25.27 -4.76 5.08
C THR A 330 -24.49 -4.89 6.39
N VAL A 331 -23.35 -4.20 6.48
CA VAL A 331 -22.54 -4.09 7.69
C VAL A 331 -22.04 -2.66 7.86
N ILE A 332 -22.03 -2.21 9.10
CA ILE A 332 -21.40 -0.97 9.55
C ILE A 332 -20.43 -1.34 10.68
N CYS A 333 -19.17 -0.94 10.57
CA CYS A 333 -18.21 -1.13 11.66
C CYS A 333 -18.27 0.08 12.60
N GLU A 334 -18.20 -0.18 13.91
CA GLU A 334 -17.95 0.89 14.88
C GLU A 334 -16.58 1.51 14.59
N MET A 335 -16.54 2.84 14.56
CA MET A 335 -15.31 3.62 14.44
C MET A 335 -14.59 3.67 15.78
#